data_AF-A0A7C5ZUY5-F1
#
_entry.id   AF-A0A7C5ZUY5-F1
#
_cell.length_a   1.000
_cell.length_b   1.000
_cell.length_c   1.000
_cell.angle_alpha   90.00
_cell.angle_beta   90.00
_cell.angle_gamma   90.00
#
_symmetry.space_group_name_H-M   'P 1'
#
loop_
_entity.id
_entity.type
_entity.pdbx_description
1 polymer ?
#
loop_
_entity_poly.entity_id
_entity_poly.type
_entity_poly.pdbx_seq_one_letter_code
_entity_poly.pdbx_strand_id
1 'polypeptide(L)'
;MAAATATDLCINGTVLAACSSSGRYKKNITNLSFGLNLVKQLRPVRFEWAERGDADLGLIAEEVAAVDPLLATYNEKGEIQGVKYKQLSVVLINAVKEQQAQIERQQKQIEELKRLVCAQNPTAEICKEEK
;
A
#
# COMPACT_ATOMS: atom_id res chain seq x y z
N MET A 1 -32.32 -12.02 -20.44
CA MET A 1 -31.01 -12.64 -20.18
C MET A 1 -30.69 -12.45 -18.71
N ALA A 2 -30.75 -13.50 -17.90
CA ALA A 2 -30.31 -13.42 -16.50
C ALA A 2 -28.78 -13.37 -16.49
N ALA A 3 -28.21 -12.29 -15.97
CA ALA A 3 -26.77 -12.25 -15.71
C ALA A 3 -26.46 -13.33 -14.69
N ALA A 4 -25.69 -14.35 -15.08
CA ALA A 4 -25.06 -15.24 -14.12
C ALA A 4 -24.09 -14.39 -13.30
N THR A 5 -24.51 -13.93 -12.14
CA THR A 5 -23.62 -13.28 -11.18
C THR A 5 -22.70 -14.37 -10.65
N ALA A 6 -21.48 -14.47 -11.19
CA ALA A 6 -20.44 -15.28 -10.59
C ALA A 6 -20.27 -14.81 -9.14
N THR A 7 -20.47 -15.72 -8.18
CA THR A 7 -20.21 -15.42 -6.77
C THR A 7 -18.75 -15.75 -6.49
N ASP A 8 -17.96 -14.73 -6.14
CA ASP A 8 -16.59 -14.94 -5.71
C ASP A 8 -16.58 -15.75 -4.40
N LEU A 9 -15.91 -16.89 -4.43
CA LEU A 9 -15.70 -17.76 -3.27
C LEU A 9 -14.41 -17.37 -2.55
N CYS A 10 -14.54 -17.14 -1.24
CA CYS A 10 -13.44 -16.90 -0.32
C CYS A 10 -13.31 -18.09 0.64
N ILE A 11 -12.08 -18.46 0.93
CA ILE A 11 -11.77 -19.44 1.98
C ILE A 11 -11.60 -18.68 3.29
N ASN A 12 -12.41 -19.02 4.30
CA ASN A 12 -12.29 -18.52 5.66
C ASN A 12 -11.92 -19.70 6.58
N GLY A 13 -10.63 -19.90 6.78
CA GLY A 13 -10.11 -21.11 7.43
C GLY A 13 -10.39 -22.35 6.56
N THR A 14 -11.22 -23.27 7.04
CA THR A 14 -11.62 -24.49 6.32
C THR A 14 -12.96 -24.36 5.61
N VAL A 15 -13.62 -23.20 5.68
CA VAL A 15 -14.97 -22.99 5.14
C VAL A 15 -14.94 -22.17 3.85
N LEU A 16 -15.63 -22.65 2.81
CA LEU A 16 -15.94 -21.87 1.62
C LEU A 16 -17.14 -20.96 1.87
N ALA A 17 -16.98 -19.66 1.64
CA ALA A 17 -18.02 -18.67 1.84
C ALA A 17 -18.00 -17.62 0.73
N ALA A 18 -19.11 -16.89 0.56
CA ALA A 18 -19.10 -15.70 -0.27
C ALA A 18 -18.13 -14.66 0.30
N CYS A 19 -17.33 -14.03 -0.55
CA CYS A 19 -16.48 -12.92 -0.15
C CYS A 19 -17.34 -11.75 0.36
N SER A 20 -17.26 -11.41 1.65
CA SER A 20 -18.04 -10.32 2.24
C SER A 20 -17.13 -9.24 2.82
N SER A 21 -17.46 -7.97 2.57
CA SER A 21 -16.70 -6.81 3.07
C SER A 21 -17.59 -5.75 3.75
N SER A 22 -18.90 -6.02 3.83
CA SER A 22 -19.90 -5.10 4.37
C SER A 22 -19.60 -4.70 5.82
N GLY A 23 -19.77 -3.42 6.13
CA GLY A 23 -19.58 -2.87 7.47
C GLY A 23 -20.42 -3.56 8.55
N ARG A 24 -21.58 -4.13 8.21
CA ARG A 24 -22.46 -4.83 9.16
C ARG A 24 -21.82 -6.05 9.83
N TYR A 25 -20.79 -6.62 9.20
CA TYR A 25 -20.05 -7.78 9.73
C TYR A 25 -18.79 -7.36 10.51
N LYS A 26 -18.53 -6.06 10.66
CA LYS A 26 -17.33 -5.52 11.31
C LYS A 26 -17.72 -4.76 12.58
N LYS A 27 -16.89 -4.84 13.61
CA LYS A 27 -17.04 -4.09 14.87
C LYS A 27 -15.75 -3.31 15.14
N ASN A 28 -15.83 -2.26 15.98
CA ASN A 28 -14.68 -1.43 16.38
C ASN A 28 -13.89 -0.86 15.19
N ILE A 29 -14.60 -0.36 14.17
CA ILE A 29 -13.98 0.19 12.95
C ILE A 29 -13.27 1.51 13.31
N THR A 30 -11.95 1.54 13.09
CA THR A 30 -11.10 2.72 13.26
C THR A 30 -10.31 2.98 11.99
N ASN A 31 -9.84 4.22 11.82
CA ASN A 31 -8.98 4.57 10.70
C ASN A 31 -7.63 3.89 10.84
N LEU A 32 -7.11 3.37 9.73
CA LEU A 32 -5.73 2.90 9.65
C LEU A 32 -4.80 4.11 9.72
N SER A 33 -3.89 4.13 10.70
CA SER A 33 -3.00 5.27 10.98
C SER A 33 -1.64 5.18 10.29
N PHE A 34 -1.39 4.10 9.56
CA PHE A 34 -0.12 3.83 8.88
C PHE A 34 -0.34 3.61 7.38
N GLY A 35 0.74 3.82 6.63
CA GLY A 35 0.78 3.73 5.18
C GLY A 35 2.22 3.78 4.68
N LEU A 36 2.72 4.98 4.38
CA LEU A 36 3.99 5.18 3.71
C LEU A 36 5.18 4.69 4.55
N ASN A 37 5.17 4.98 5.85
CA ASN A 37 6.27 4.56 6.73
C ASN A 37 6.37 3.03 6.86
N LEU A 38 5.24 2.31 6.82
CA LEU A 38 5.23 0.85 6.83
C LEU A 38 5.82 0.33 5.52
N VAL A 39 5.29 0.81 4.38
CA VAL A 39 5.71 0.36 3.05
C VAL A 39 7.20 0.58 2.81
N LYS A 40 7.78 1.68 3.33
CA LYS A 40 9.22 1.97 3.25
C LYS A 40 10.11 0.96 3.97
N GLN A 41 9.59 0.22 4.94
CA GLN A 41 10.34 -0.81 5.67
C GLN A 41 10.30 -2.16 4.96
N LEU A 42 9.36 -2.35 4.02
CA LEU A 42 9.26 -3.58 3.25
C LEU A 42 10.36 -3.62 2.19
N ARG A 43 10.95 -4.80 2.02
CA ARG A 43 12.01 -5.05 1.05
C ARG A 43 11.48 -5.93 -0.08
N PRO A 44 11.16 -5.37 -1.26
CA PRO A 44 10.89 -6.17 -2.45
C PRO A 44 12.11 -7.02 -2.79
N VAL A 45 11.87 -8.29 -3.12
CA VAL A 45 12.91 -9.24 -3.50
C VAL A 45 12.58 -9.92 -4.82
N ARG A 46 13.63 -10.34 -5.52
CA ARG A 46 13.56 -11.35 -6.58
C ARG A 46 14.13 -12.64 -6.03
N PHE A 47 13.51 -13.77 -6.34
CA PHE A 47 13.92 -15.08 -5.86
C PHE A 47 13.67 -16.15 -6.92
N GLU A 48 14.17 -17.36 -6.69
CA GLU A 48 13.86 -18.54 -7.47
C GLU A 48 13.18 -19.56 -6.56
N TRP A 49 12.13 -20.21 -7.04
CA TRP A 49 11.45 -21.25 -6.28
C TRP A 49 12.37 -22.46 -6.12
N ALA A 50 12.68 -22.85 -4.88
CA ALA A 50 13.64 -23.94 -4.60
C ALA A 50 13.31 -25.27 -5.31
N GLU A 51 12.03 -25.62 -5.43
CA GLU A 51 11.60 -26.86 -6.09
C GLU A 51 11.44 -26.75 -7.61
N ARG A 52 11.08 -25.56 -8.12
CA ARG A 52 10.74 -25.37 -9.54
C ARG A 52 11.87 -24.72 -10.35
N GLY A 53 12.78 -24.00 -9.70
CA GLY A 53 13.82 -23.19 -10.34
C GLY A 53 13.30 -21.92 -11.03
N ASP A 54 11.98 -21.70 -11.08
CA ASP A 54 11.40 -20.54 -11.74
C ASP A 54 11.66 -19.26 -10.95
N ALA A 55 12.12 -18.21 -11.65
CA ALA A 55 12.32 -16.89 -11.08
C ALA A 55 10.97 -16.18 -10.83
N ASP A 56 10.90 -15.44 -9.72
CA ASP A 56 9.71 -14.71 -9.29
C ASP A 56 10.08 -13.48 -8.45
N LEU A 57 9.10 -12.66 -8.10
CA LEU A 57 9.26 -11.48 -7.25
C LEU A 57 8.24 -11.46 -6.11
N GLY A 58 8.60 -10.82 -5.00
CA GLY A 58 7.70 -10.75 -3.86
C GLY A 58 8.35 -10.15 -2.62
N LEU A 59 7.90 -10.64 -1.47
CA LEU A 59 8.35 -10.25 -0.13
C LEU A 59 8.66 -11.51 0.68
N ILE A 60 9.60 -11.40 1.61
CA ILE A 60 9.91 -12.46 2.59
C ILE A 60 8.92 -12.34 3.76
N ALA A 61 8.21 -13.42 4.08
CA ALA A 61 7.11 -13.39 5.04
C ALA A 61 7.57 -13.00 6.45
N GLU A 62 8.77 -13.45 6.86
CA GLU A 62 9.39 -13.14 8.14
C GLU A 62 9.76 -11.66 8.25
N GLU A 63 10.28 -11.06 7.17
CA GLU A 63 10.59 -9.63 7.11
C GLU A 63 9.31 -8.80 7.19
N VAL A 64 8.24 -9.24 6.52
CA VAL A 64 6.91 -8.58 6.60
C VAL A 64 6.34 -8.70 8.02
N ALA A 65 6.39 -9.88 8.63
CA ALA A 65 5.87 -10.11 9.97
C ALA A 65 6.61 -9.30 11.04
N ALA A 66 7.92 -9.09 10.86
CA ALA A 66 8.72 -8.24 11.73
C ALA A 66 8.31 -6.76 11.67
N VAL A 67 7.78 -6.30 10.52
CA VAL A 67 7.24 -4.93 10.36
C VAL A 67 5.81 -4.84 10.90
N ASP A 68 4.92 -5.74 10.48
CA ASP A 68 3.56 -5.85 11.02
C ASP A 68 3.06 -7.31 10.91
N PRO A 69 2.84 -8.00 12.04
CA PRO A 69 2.40 -9.39 12.05
C PRO A 69 1.01 -9.58 11.45
N LEU A 70 0.19 -8.52 11.34
CA LEU A 70 -1.13 -8.58 10.70
C LEU A 70 -1.03 -8.87 9.20
N LEU A 71 0.10 -8.53 8.57
CA LEU A 71 0.36 -8.68 7.15
C LEU A 71 0.96 -10.03 6.77
N ALA A 72 1.20 -10.92 7.73
CA ALA A 72 1.66 -12.29 7.50
C ALA A 72 0.54 -13.32 7.72
N THR A 73 0.70 -14.50 7.12
CA THR A 73 -0.10 -15.69 7.38
C THR A 73 0.68 -16.67 8.23
N TYR A 74 -0.02 -17.41 9.09
CA TYR A 74 0.56 -18.36 10.02
C TYR A 74 -0.09 -19.72 9.83
N ASN A 75 0.69 -20.79 9.99
CA ASN A 75 0.16 -22.15 10.00
C ASN A 75 -0.51 -22.50 11.34
N GLU A 76 -1.01 -23.72 11.48
CA GLU A 76 -1.70 -24.18 12.71
C GLU A 76 -0.80 -24.17 13.96
N LYS A 77 0.51 -24.21 13.79
CA LYS A 77 1.50 -24.13 14.88
C LYS A 77 1.88 -22.68 15.24
N GLY A 78 1.33 -21.70 14.53
CA GLY A 78 1.66 -20.28 14.69
C GLY A 78 2.97 -19.86 14.00
N GLU A 79 3.51 -20.68 13.11
CA GLU A 79 4.74 -20.36 12.36
C GLU A 79 4.38 -19.51 11.13
N ILE A 80 5.22 -18.53 10.82
CA ILE A 80 5.06 -17.65 9.65
C ILE A 80 5.18 -18.49 8.37
N GLN A 81 4.24 -18.32 7.44
CA GLN A 81 4.16 -19.13 6.23
C GLN A 81 3.96 -18.32 4.94
N GLY A 82 3.60 -17.04 5.03
CA GLY A 82 3.29 -16.26 3.83
C GLY A 82 2.89 -14.82 4.12
N VAL A 83 2.55 -14.12 3.04
CA VAL A 83 2.21 -12.69 3.05
C VAL A 83 0.76 -12.49 2.64
N LYS A 84 0.06 -11.62 3.38
CA LYS A 84 -1.31 -11.17 3.08
C LYS A 84 -1.30 -10.04 2.04
N TYR A 85 -0.98 -10.35 0.80
CA TYR A 85 -0.88 -9.36 -0.29
C TYR A 85 -2.17 -8.56 -0.51
N LYS A 86 -3.35 -9.14 -0.24
CA LYS A 86 -4.64 -8.42 -0.33
C LYS A 86 -4.76 -7.31 0.72
N GLN A 87 -4.10 -7.45 1.87
CA GLN A 87 -4.11 -6.45 2.93
C GLN A 87 -3.07 -5.36 2.67
N LEU A 88 -1.95 -5.71 2.01
CA LEU A 88 -0.96 -4.73 1.58
C LEU A 88 -1.55 -3.65 0.67
N SER A 89 -2.50 -4.00 -0.21
CA SER A 89 -3.18 -3.00 -1.05
C SER A 89 -3.95 -1.95 -0.24
N VAL A 90 -4.52 -2.32 0.91
CA VAL A 90 -5.19 -1.39 1.82
C VAL A 90 -4.19 -0.45 2.48
N VAL A 91 -3.02 -0.95 2.86
CA VAL A 91 -1.92 -0.11 3.38
C VAL A 91 -1.43 0.88 2.32
N LEU A 92 -1.31 0.43 1.07
CA LEU A 92 -0.89 1.27 -0.05
C LEU A 92 -1.85 2.43 -0.33
N ILE A 93 -3.17 2.26 -0.10
CA ILE A 93 -4.14 3.38 -0.21
C ILE A 93 -3.73 4.54 0.72
N ASN A 94 -3.37 4.24 1.97
CA ASN A 94 -2.92 5.26 2.91
C ASN A 94 -1.55 5.82 2.52
N ALA A 95 -0.62 4.97 2.07
CA ALA A 95 0.69 5.42 1.62
C ALA A 95 0.58 6.45 0.48
N VAL A 96 -0.29 6.20 -0.50
CA VAL A 96 -0.55 7.12 -1.62
C VAL A 96 -1.17 8.43 -1.13
N LYS A 97 -2.13 8.38 -0.20
CA LYS A 97 -2.72 9.60 0.39
C LYS A 97 -1.68 10.44 1.15
N GLU A 98 -0.84 9.78 1.95
CA GLU A 98 0.24 10.44 2.69
C GLU A 98 1.26 11.07 1.74
N GLN A 99 1.60 10.37 0.65
CA GLN A 99 2.50 10.88 -0.39
C GLN A 99 1.88 12.06 -1.15
N GLN A 100 0.61 11.99 -1.51
CA GLN A 100 -0.11 13.09 -2.18
C GLN A 100 -0.13 14.34 -1.31
N ALA A 101 -0.38 14.21 0.00
CA ALA A 101 -0.32 15.32 0.94
C ALA A 101 1.09 15.93 1.07
N GLN A 102 2.15 15.13 0.93
CA GLN A 102 3.52 15.64 0.87
C GLN A 102 3.78 16.44 -0.40
N ILE A 103 3.34 15.93 -1.56
CA ILE A 103 3.48 16.60 -2.86
C ILE A 103 2.76 17.96 -2.82
N GLU A 104 1.52 18.02 -2.33
CA GLU A 104 0.77 19.27 -2.23
C GLU A 104 1.44 20.30 -1.31
N ARG A 105 2.03 19.85 -0.19
CA ARG A 105 2.81 20.74 0.69
C ARG A 105 4.06 21.25 0.00
N GLN A 106 4.80 20.38 -0.68
CA GLN A 106 6.01 20.75 -1.42
C GLN A 106 5.67 21.73 -2.56
N GLN A 107 4.58 21.51 -3.28
CA GLN A 107 4.12 22.39 -4.35
C GLN A 107 3.83 23.81 -3.84
N LYS A 108 3.12 23.93 -2.70
CA LYS A 108 2.89 25.23 -2.04
C LYS A 108 4.18 25.93 -1.63
N GLN A 109 5.16 25.17 -1.11
CA GLN A 109 6.46 25.72 -0.75
C GLN A 109 7.24 26.19 -1.98
N ILE A 110 7.17 25.45 -3.08
CA ILE A 110 7.80 25.82 -4.37
C ILE A 110 7.16 27.11 -4.91
N GLU A 111 5.84 27.24 -4.87
CA GLU A 111 5.13 28.45 -5.30
C GLU A 111 5.54 29.67 -4.48
N GLU A 112 5.61 29.54 -3.16
CA GLU A 112 6.06 30.63 -2.29
C GLU A 112 7.53 31.00 -2.53
N LEU A 113 8.40 30.00 -2.68
CA LEU A 113 9.81 30.23 -3.02
C LEU A 113 9.95 30.90 -4.39
N LYS A 114 9.19 30.47 -5.42
CA LYS A 114 9.15 31.11 -6.74
C LYS A 114 8.74 32.57 -6.61
N ARG A 115 7.71 32.88 -5.83
CA ARG A 115 7.26 34.26 -5.55
C ARG A 115 8.38 35.11 -4.95
N LEU A 116 9.08 34.59 -3.94
CA LEU A 116 10.20 35.30 -3.28
C LEU A 116 11.39 35.51 -4.22
N VAL A 117 11.72 34.51 -5.04
CA VAL A 117 12.79 34.60 -6.04
C VAL A 117 12.47 35.66 -7.08
N CYS A 118 11.24 35.69 -7.62
CA CYS A 118 10.86 36.66 -8.64
C CYS A 118 10.78 38.09 -8.10
N ALA A 119 10.45 38.27 -6.82
CA ALA A 119 10.52 39.57 -6.18
C ALA A 119 11.97 40.10 -6.06
N GLN A 120 12.95 39.21 -5.85
CA GLN A 120 14.37 39.58 -5.69
C GLN A 120 15.15 39.64 -7.01
N ASN A 121 14.85 38.74 -7.95
CA ASN A 121 15.46 38.66 -9.28
C ASN A 121 14.38 38.44 -10.36
N PRO A 122 13.74 39.52 -10.84
CA PRO A 122 12.67 39.43 -11.83
C PRO A 122 13.11 38.84 -13.18
N THR A 123 14.42 38.79 -13.46
CA THR A 123 14.97 38.26 -14.72
C THR A 123 15.31 36.77 -14.67
N ALA A 124 15.16 36.14 -13.50
CA ALA A 124 15.42 34.72 -13.30
C ALA A 124 14.53 33.86 -14.23
N GLU A 125 15.08 32.74 -14.71
CA GLU A 125 14.40 31.84 -15.65
C GLU A 125 13.09 31.27 -15.09
N ILE A 126 13.06 30.92 -13.80
CA ILE A 126 11.88 30.42 -13.10
C ILE A 126 10.69 31.41 -13.09
N CYS A 127 10.95 32.70 -13.36
CA CYS A 127 9.96 33.77 -13.41
C CYS A 127 9.39 34.02 -14.81
N LYS A 128 9.95 33.38 -15.84
CA LYS A 128 9.58 33.62 -17.25
C LYS A 128 8.38 32.79 -17.71
N GLU A 129 7.97 31.79 -16.95
CA GLU A 129 6.83 30.91 -17.29
C GLU A 129 5.56 31.30 -16.52
N GLU A 130 4.69 32.02 -17.24
CA GLU A 130 3.20 32.02 -17.18
C GLU A 130 2.66 33.01 -18.26
N LYS A 131 2.88 32.69 -19.55
CA LYS A 131 2.11 33.26 -20.68
C LYS A 131 1.51 32.13 -21.49
#